data_AF-A0A7S0E955-F1
#
_entry.id   AF-A0A7S0E955-F1
#
_cell.length_a   1.000
_cell.length_b   1.000
_cell.length_c   1.000
_cell.angle_alpha   90.00
_cell.angle_beta   90.00
_cell.angle_gamma   90.00
#
_symmetry.space_group_name_H-M   'P 1'
#
loop_
_entity.id
_entity.type
_entity.pdbx_description
1 polymer ?
#
loop_
_entity_poly.entity_id
_entity_poly.type
_entity_poly.pdbx_seq_one_letter_code
_entity_poly.pdbx_strand_id
1 'polypeptide(L)'
;WLLHSEMRAARARALLRLCCCSAAASVVSAAFFPNPFADLLRQTPISVEKRNFALPRHPNLVTLNDALPVYEVPSFMSDVECDELIAATQSSQFPPIPYGTKNKIFTGTKWAAAGDPMVAPFMRQCCELFGVPETRFEPITITRYGEGQYQAQHLDARLNHQVVRDEPYFKTGGQRIAQVIVYMQAPEAGGGAGQ
;
A
#
# COMPACT_ATOMS: atom_id res chain seq x y z
N TRP A 1 -17.72 -1.57 9.41
CA TRP A 1 -18.99 -2.26 9.74
C TRP A 1 -19.42 -3.05 8.51
N LEU A 2 -19.81 -4.32 8.71
CA LEU A 2 -19.80 -5.46 7.78
C LEU A 2 -18.41 -6.10 7.59
N LEU A 3 -18.02 -6.93 8.57
CA LEU A 3 -17.04 -8.02 8.42
C LEU A 3 -17.28 -9.05 9.56
N HIS A 4 -18.55 -9.40 9.77
CA HIS A 4 -19.00 -10.41 10.73
C HIS A 4 -19.96 -11.39 10.05
N SER A 5 -19.41 -12.16 9.10
CA SER A 5 -19.89 -13.49 8.78
C SER A 5 -18.85 -14.15 7.88
N GLU A 6 -18.31 -15.28 8.35
CA GLU A 6 -17.48 -16.24 7.59
C GLU A 6 -15.98 -15.92 7.43
N MET A 7 -15.27 -15.77 8.56
CA MET A 7 -13.81 -15.97 8.64
C MET A 7 -13.44 -17.46 8.66
N ARG A 8 -13.82 -18.23 7.64
CA ARG A 8 -13.21 -19.55 7.39
C ARG A 8 -12.43 -19.53 6.07
N ALA A 9 -11.12 -19.68 6.21
CA ALA A 9 -10.17 -20.30 5.26
C ALA A 9 -9.84 -19.58 3.94
N ALA A 10 -9.40 -18.32 3.99
CA ALA A 10 -8.41 -17.82 3.01
C ALA A 10 -7.44 -16.89 3.76
N ARG A 11 -6.20 -17.35 3.98
CA ARG A 11 -5.21 -16.70 4.86
C ARG A 11 -4.53 -15.51 4.19
N ALA A 12 -4.43 -15.48 2.86
CA ALA A 12 -3.87 -14.38 2.08
C ALA A 12 -4.96 -13.56 1.37
N ARG A 13 -5.33 -12.42 1.95
CA ARG A 13 -6.26 -11.46 1.33
C ARG A 13 -5.51 -10.16 1.07
N ALA A 14 -5.51 -9.72 -0.19
CA ALA A 14 -5.04 -8.37 -0.50
C ALA A 14 -6.19 -7.38 -0.33
N LEU A 15 -6.04 -6.39 0.55
CA LEU A 15 -6.91 -5.23 0.65
C LEU A 15 -6.25 -4.07 -0.07
N LEU A 16 -6.93 -3.53 -1.08
CA LEU A 16 -6.49 -2.34 -1.77
C LEU A 16 -7.17 -1.09 -1.20
N ARG A 17 -6.38 -0.12 -0.75
CA ARG A 17 -6.88 1.14 -0.20
C ARG A 17 -6.39 2.34 -1.01
N LEU A 18 -7.29 3.26 -1.31
CA LEU A 18 -6.97 4.51 -1.99
C LEU A 18 -6.54 5.61 -1.02
N CYS A 19 -5.79 6.57 -1.56
CA CYS A 19 -5.30 7.71 -0.81
C CYS A 19 -5.50 9.00 -1.60
N CYS A 20 -6.06 10.04 -0.95
CA CYS A 20 -6.56 11.25 -1.62
C CYS A 20 -6.00 12.54 -0.99
N CYS A 21 -5.50 13.51 -1.79
CA CYS A 21 -5.52 14.94 -1.44
C CYS A 21 -5.12 15.93 -2.54
N SER A 22 -5.41 17.22 -2.29
CA SER A 22 -5.73 18.31 -3.23
C SER A 22 -4.81 19.54 -3.31
N ALA A 23 -4.43 19.90 -4.55
CA ALA A 23 -4.30 21.25 -5.19
C ALA A 23 -2.94 21.99 -5.36
N ALA A 24 -2.69 22.35 -6.63
CA ALA A 24 -2.04 23.55 -7.22
C ALA A 24 -0.49 23.66 -7.42
N ALA A 25 -0.09 23.35 -8.67
CA ALA A 25 0.81 24.03 -9.64
C ALA A 25 2.15 24.74 -9.25
N SER A 26 3.26 24.36 -9.89
CA SER A 26 3.91 25.04 -11.05
C SER A 26 5.25 24.37 -11.45
N VAL A 27 5.83 24.78 -12.58
CA VAL A 27 6.49 23.99 -13.64
C VAL A 27 8.03 24.16 -13.69
N VAL A 28 8.79 23.08 -13.96
CA VAL A 28 10.05 23.11 -14.75
C VAL A 28 10.23 21.78 -15.52
N SER A 29 10.71 21.89 -16.77
CA SER A 29 10.84 20.85 -17.80
C SER A 29 12.20 20.13 -17.79
N ALA A 30 12.18 18.80 -18.02
CA ALA A 30 13.24 18.09 -18.76
C ALA A 30 12.65 16.85 -19.44
N ALA A 31 12.85 16.75 -20.75
CA ALA A 31 12.33 15.69 -21.61
C ALA A 31 13.14 14.40 -21.48
N PHE A 32 12.47 13.24 -21.41
CA PHE A 32 12.87 11.96 -22.02
C PHE A 32 11.69 10.98 -21.88
N PHE A 33 11.22 10.45 -23.02
CA PHE A 33 10.00 9.65 -23.23
C PHE A 33 8.67 10.39 -22.95
N PRO A 34 7.62 10.24 -23.79
CA PRO A 34 6.30 10.72 -23.45
C PRO A 34 5.84 9.93 -22.22
N ASN A 35 5.92 10.56 -21.05
CA ASN A 35 5.27 10.06 -19.86
C ASN A 35 3.77 9.93 -20.20
N PRO A 36 3.16 8.73 -20.23
CA PRO A 36 1.72 8.57 -20.50
C PRO A 36 0.87 9.25 -19.40
N PHE A 37 1.54 9.77 -18.38
CA PHE A 37 1.03 10.53 -17.26
C PHE A 37 1.56 11.98 -17.22
N ALA A 38 2.08 12.53 -18.32
CA ALA A 38 2.44 13.95 -18.41
C ALA A 38 1.24 14.85 -18.08
N ASP A 39 0.04 14.37 -18.43
CA ASP A 39 -1.23 14.99 -18.02
C ASP A 39 -1.60 14.71 -16.55
N LEU A 40 -1.04 13.67 -15.90
CA LEU A 40 -1.18 13.47 -14.45
C LEU A 40 -0.37 14.48 -13.62
N LEU A 41 0.74 14.99 -14.15
CA LEU A 41 1.57 15.99 -13.45
C LEU A 41 0.87 17.36 -13.34
N ARG A 42 -0.20 17.60 -14.11
CA ARG A 42 -1.10 18.76 -13.97
C ARG A 42 -2.28 18.50 -13.05
N GLN A 43 -2.35 17.35 -12.38
CA GLN A 43 -3.61 16.96 -11.78
C GLN A 43 -3.90 17.66 -10.47
N THR A 44 -5.13 18.16 -10.45
CA THR A 44 -5.97 18.34 -9.30
C THR A 44 -5.84 17.17 -8.31
N PRO A 45 -6.24 17.36 -7.05
CA PRO A 45 -6.45 16.25 -6.12
C PRO A 45 -6.84 14.92 -6.76
N ILE A 46 -6.33 13.82 -6.21
CA ILE A 46 -7.01 12.55 -6.37
C ILE A 46 -8.48 12.78 -5.97
N SER A 47 -9.40 12.32 -6.80
CA SER A 47 -10.81 12.59 -6.73
C SER A 47 -11.54 11.34 -7.20
N VAL A 48 -12.50 10.91 -6.39
CA VAL A 48 -13.39 9.79 -6.72
C VAL A 48 -14.15 10.11 -8.02
N GLU A 49 -14.71 11.32 -8.10
CA GLU A 49 -15.47 11.81 -9.26
C GLU A 49 -14.63 11.78 -10.55
N LYS A 50 -13.36 12.16 -10.47
CA LYS A 50 -12.45 12.18 -11.64
C LYS A 50 -11.84 10.82 -11.96
N ARG A 51 -11.98 9.83 -11.07
CA ARG A 51 -11.37 8.50 -11.18
C ARG A 51 -9.86 8.55 -11.49
N ASN A 52 -9.15 9.55 -10.98
CA ASN A 52 -7.73 9.77 -11.25
C ASN A 52 -6.81 9.06 -10.23
N PHE A 53 -7.13 7.80 -9.93
CA PHE A 53 -6.36 6.90 -9.08
C PHE A 53 -6.06 5.59 -9.81
N ALA A 54 -5.14 4.78 -9.27
CA ALA A 54 -4.80 3.50 -9.87
C ALA A 54 -5.98 2.54 -9.72
N LEU A 55 -6.44 1.97 -10.85
CA LEU A 55 -7.50 0.98 -10.89
C LEU A 55 -6.87 -0.41 -11.02
N PRO A 56 -7.08 -1.31 -10.05
CA PRO A 56 -6.58 -2.68 -10.15
C PRO A 56 -7.35 -3.45 -11.24
N ARG A 57 -6.68 -4.43 -11.84
CA ARG A 57 -7.26 -5.40 -12.77
C ARG A 57 -6.77 -6.79 -12.37
N HIS A 58 -7.70 -7.65 -11.99
CA HIS A 58 -7.40 -9.04 -11.64
C HIS A 58 -8.62 -9.92 -11.93
N PRO A 59 -8.46 -11.16 -12.42
CA PRO A 59 -9.58 -12.05 -12.70
C PRO A 59 -10.48 -12.30 -11.48
N ASN A 60 -9.88 -12.35 -10.29
CA ASN A 60 -10.57 -12.61 -9.01
C ASN A 60 -10.85 -11.33 -8.21
N LEU A 61 -10.84 -10.15 -8.84
CA LEU A 61 -11.07 -8.88 -8.14
C LEU A 61 -12.51 -8.79 -7.61
N VAL A 62 -12.67 -8.47 -6.33
CA VAL A 62 -13.96 -8.22 -5.69
C VAL A 62 -14.03 -6.76 -5.24
N THR A 63 -15.07 -6.04 -5.64
CA THR A 63 -15.31 -4.67 -5.16
C THR A 63 -16.00 -4.71 -3.80
N LEU A 64 -15.35 -4.21 -2.76
CA LEU A 64 -15.91 -4.11 -1.40
C LEU A 64 -16.63 -2.78 -1.17
N ASN A 65 -16.13 -1.70 -1.79
CA ASN A 65 -16.73 -0.38 -1.76
C ASN A 65 -16.38 0.33 -3.07
N ASP A 66 -17.36 0.95 -3.73
CA ASP A 66 -17.17 1.67 -5.00
C ASP A 66 -17.07 3.20 -4.80
N ALA A 67 -17.78 3.75 -3.80
CA ALA A 67 -17.77 5.19 -3.50
C ALA A 67 -16.43 5.66 -2.90
N LEU A 68 -15.81 4.80 -2.10
CA LEU A 68 -14.41 4.91 -1.71
C LEU A 68 -13.75 3.61 -2.17
N PRO A 69 -13.19 3.57 -3.39
CA PRO A 69 -12.82 2.31 -4.01
C PRO A 69 -11.89 1.49 -3.13
N VAL A 70 -12.42 0.35 -2.68
CA VAL A 70 -11.73 -0.68 -1.91
C VAL A 70 -12.04 -1.99 -2.58
N TYR A 71 -10.98 -2.73 -2.87
CA TYR A 71 -11.07 -4.02 -3.55
C TYR A 71 -10.37 -5.09 -2.73
N GLU A 72 -10.85 -6.31 -2.90
CA GLU A 72 -10.23 -7.52 -2.41
C GLU A 72 -9.77 -8.38 -3.58
N VAL A 73 -8.58 -8.96 -3.45
CA VAL A 73 -8.16 -10.08 -4.30
C VAL A 73 -7.95 -11.30 -3.40
N PRO A 74 -8.86 -12.29 -3.43
CA PRO A 74 -8.69 -13.53 -2.69
C PRO A 74 -7.46 -14.29 -3.21
N SER A 75 -6.70 -14.88 -2.29
CA SER A 75 -5.53 -15.71 -2.62
C SER A 75 -4.50 -14.97 -3.49
N PHE A 76 -4.29 -13.67 -3.22
CA PHE A 76 -3.31 -12.84 -3.93
C PHE A 76 -1.87 -13.35 -3.76
N MET A 77 -1.60 -14.00 -2.62
CA MET A 77 -0.40 -14.78 -2.37
C MET A 77 -0.82 -16.17 -1.89
N SER A 78 0.04 -17.16 -2.08
CA SER A 78 -0.17 -18.48 -1.50
C SER A 78 0.14 -18.49 0.00
N ASP A 79 -0.47 -19.45 0.71
CA ASP A 79 -0.21 -19.66 2.14
C ASP A 79 1.28 -19.98 2.39
N VAL A 80 1.92 -20.72 1.47
CA VAL A 80 3.36 -21.05 1.55
C VAL A 80 4.23 -19.80 1.45
N GLU A 81 3.97 -18.91 0.49
CA GLU A 81 4.72 -17.65 0.36
C GLU A 81 4.54 -16.75 1.61
N CYS A 82 3.34 -16.75 2.19
CA CYS A 82 3.05 -16.02 3.42
C CYS A 82 3.83 -16.60 4.61
N ASP A 83 3.83 -17.93 4.79
CA ASP A 83 4.55 -18.62 5.85
C ASP A 83 6.07 -18.41 5.74
N GLU A 84 6.62 -18.44 4.51
CA GLU A 84 8.04 -18.18 4.25
C GLU A 84 8.45 -16.75 4.63
N LEU A 85 7.65 -15.74 4.26
CA LEU A 85 7.91 -14.35 4.63
C LEU A 85 7.82 -14.12 6.15
N ILE A 86 6.86 -14.77 6.82
CA ILE A 86 6.74 -14.72 8.27
C ILE A 86 8.00 -15.32 8.92
N ALA A 87 8.43 -16.50 8.48
CA ALA A 87 9.64 -17.15 9.00
C ALA A 87 10.89 -16.28 8.80
N ALA A 88 11.05 -15.65 7.63
CA ALA A 88 12.18 -14.76 7.32
C ALA A 88 12.23 -13.51 8.23
N THR A 89 11.07 -12.96 8.63
CA THR A 89 11.05 -11.86 9.61
C THR A 89 11.49 -12.32 11.01
N GLN A 90 11.18 -13.56 11.39
CA GLN A 90 11.51 -14.13 12.70
C GLN A 90 12.98 -14.54 12.79
N SER A 91 13.59 -14.92 11.66
CA SER A 91 15.02 -15.27 11.56
C SER A 91 15.93 -14.06 11.33
N SER A 92 15.40 -12.83 11.37
CA SER A 92 16.13 -11.58 11.14
C SER A 92 16.77 -11.47 9.75
N GLN A 93 16.20 -12.12 8.74
CA GLN A 93 16.67 -12.04 7.35
C GLN A 93 16.45 -10.64 6.76
N PHE A 94 15.39 -9.96 7.17
CA PHE A 94 15.11 -8.58 6.77
C PHE A 94 15.60 -7.57 7.81
N PRO A 95 16.20 -6.44 7.39
CA PRO A 95 16.57 -5.38 8.32
C PRO A 95 15.33 -4.69 8.91
N PRO A 96 15.28 -4.47 10.23
CA PRO A 96 14.19 -3.71 10.85
C PRO A 96 14.26 -2.24 10.45
N ILE A 97 13.11 -1.62 10.22
CA ILE A 97 13.02 -0.17 9.98
C ILE A 97 12.89 0.53 11.34
N PRO A 98 13.88 1.35 11.74
CA PRO A 98 13.82 2.04 13.01
C PRO A 98 12.70 3.08 13.00
N TYR A 99 11.73 2.94 13.89
CA TYR A 99 10.76 3.98 14.19
C TYR A 99 11.17 4.72 15.47
N GLY A 100 11.17 6.05 15.42
CA GLY A 100 11.47 6.87 16.58
C GLY A 100 10.45 6.68 17.71
N THR A 101 10.90 6.77 18.95
CA THR A 101 10.11 6.57 20.19
C THR A 101 8.92 7.53 20.36
N LYS A 102 8.82 8.58 19.54
CA LYS A 102 7.71 9.56 19.53
C LYS A 102 6.61 9.24 18.52
N ASN A 103 6.70 8.12 17.79
CA ASN A 103 5.70 7.76 16.79
C ASN A 103 4.39 7.32 17.47
N LYS A 104 3.36 8.16 17.38
CA LYS A 104 2.00 7.85 17.88
C LYS A 104 1.13 7.14 16.85
N ILE A 105 1.60 6.99 15.61
CA ILE A 105 0.81 6.45 14.49
C ILE A 105 1.00 4.94 14.37
N PHE A 106 2.13 4.39 14.81
CA PHE A 106 2.44 2.98 14.62
C PHE A 106 3.26 2.45 15.79
N THR A 107 2.79 1.35 16.39
CA THR A 107 3.44 0.70 17.55
C THR A 107 3.92 -0.72 17.27
N GLY A 108 3.81 -1.19 16.02
CA GLY A 108 4.25 -2.51 15.60
C GLY A 108 5.75 -2.60 15.25
N THR A 109 6.15 -3.71 14.65
CA THR A 109 7.48 -3.90 14.03
C THR A 109 7.35 -3.88 12.52
N LYS A 110 8.32 -3.25 11.84
CA LYS A 110 8.36 -3.20 10.38
C LYS A 110 9.76 -3.57 9.89
N TRP A 111 9.82 -4.31 8.80
CA TRP A 111 11.06 -4.69 8.11
C TRP A 111 11.06 -4.17 6.69
N ALA A 112 12.25 -3.79 6.19
CA ALA A 112 12.43 -3.45 4.78
C ALA A 112 12.76 -4.73 4.02
N ALA A 113 11.95 -5.04 3.00
CA ALA A 113 12.12 -6.25 2.18
C ALA A 113 12.40 -5.93 0.71
N ALA A 114 12.54 -4.66 0.36
CA ALA A 114 12.77 -4.24 -1.02
C ALA A 114 14.06 -4.84 -1.60
N GLY A 115 13.94 -5.38 -2.82
CA GLY A 115 15.04 -6.01 -3.54
C GLY A 115 15.37 -7.45 -3.10
N ASP A 116 14.71 -7.98 -2.07
CA ASP A 116 14.90 -9.37 -1.67
C ASP A 116 14.15 -10.31 -2.64
N PRO A 117 14.78 -11.41 -3.12
CA PRO A 117 14.12 -12.38 -4.00
C PRO A 117 12.82 -12.97 -3.44
N MET A 118 12.67 -13.09 -2.12
CA MET A 118 11.47 -13.64 -1.47
C MET A 118 10.22 -12.80 -1.73
N VAL A 119 10.36 -11.49 -1.94
CA VAL A 119 9.21 -10.61 -2.23
C VAL A 119 8.98 -10.37 -3.73
N ALA A 120 9.81 -10.95 -4.59
CA ALA A 120 9.66 -10.82 -6.05
C ALA A 120 8.31 -11.36 -6.58
N PRO A 121 7.74 -12.48 -6.07
CA PRO A 121 6.40 -12.91 -6.49
C PRO A 121 5.32 -11.87 -6.17
N PHE A 122 5.33 -11.31 -4.95
CA PHE A 122 4.42 -10.24 -4.54
C PHE A 122 4.54 -8.99 -5.43
N MET A 123 5.77 -8.55 -5.72
CA MET A 123 5.99 -7.38 -6.58
C MET A 123 5.48 -7.62 -8.01
N ARG A 124 5.70 -8.83 -8.55
CA ARG A 124 5.20 -9.21 -9.88
C ARG A 124 3.68 -9.15 -9.94
N GLN A 125 3.00 -9.74 -8.94
CA GLN A 125 1.54 -9.67 -8.84
C GLN A 125 1.04 -8.22 -8.74
N CYS A 126 1.75 -7.35 -8.02
CA CYS A 126 1.39 -5.93 -7.96
C CYS A 126 1.57 -5.21 -9.32
N CYS A 127 2.67 -5.49 -10.02
CA CYS A 127 2.90 -4.95 -11.36
C CYS A 127 1.80 -5.38 -12.35
N GLU A 128 1.40 -6.65 -12.31
CA GLU A 128 0.30 -7.19 -13.11
C GLU A 128 -1.05 -6.57 -12.73
N LEU A 129 -1.32 -6.43 -11.42
CA LEU A 129 -2.54 -5.83 -10.88
C LEU A 129 -2.79 -4.42 -11.42
N PHE A 130 -1.74 -3.63 -11.64
CA PHE A 130 -1.87 -2.24 -12.10
C PHE A 130 -1.40 -1.99 -13.53
N GLY A 131 -0.76 -2.97 -14.17
CA GLY A 131 -0.17 -2.81 -15.50
C GLY A 131 0.96 -1.79 -15.55
N VAL A 132 1.76 -1.67 -14.48
CA VAL A 132 2.89 -0.72 -14.38
C VAL A 132 4.15 -1.44 -13.89
N PRO A 133 5.36 -0.95 -14.23
CA PRO A 133 6.61 -1.57 -13.77
C PRO A 133 6.87 -1.33 -12.28
N GLU A 134 7.74 -2.16 -11.70
CA GLU A 134 8.19 -2.09 -10.29
C GLU A 134 8.69 -0.70 -9.88
N THR A 135 9.27 0.06 -10.81
CA THR A 135 9.76 1.44 -10.57
C THR A 135 8.67 2.45 -10.18
N ARG A 136 7.39 2.05 -10.24
CA ARG A 136 6.24 2.84 -9.77
C ARG A 136 5.81 2.51 -8.34
N PHE A 137 6.41 1.50 -7.72
CA PHE A 137 6.11 1.09 -6.35
C PHE A 137 7.13 1.65 -5.38
N GLU A 138 6.67 1.95 -4.17
CA GLU A 138 7.58 2.21 -3.06
C GLU A 138 8.21 0.91 -2.56
N PRO A 139 9.36 0.99 -1.86
CA PRO A 139 9.98 -0.16 -1.21
C PRO A 139 9.00 -0.99 -0.38
N ILE A 140 8.99 -2.30 -0.59
CA ILE A 140 8.14 -3.24 0.13
C ILE A 140 8.51 -3.26 1.61
N THR A 141 7.49 -3.24 2.46
CA THR A 141 7.65 -3.37 3.90
C THR A 141 6.76 -4.46 4.46
N ILE A 142 7.33 -5.30 5.32
CA ILE A 142 6.58 -6.32 6.07
C ILE A 142 6.30 -5.77 7.47
N THR A 143 5.08 -5.95 7.96
CA THR A 143 4.63 -5.36 9.22
C THR A 143 4.04 -6.43 10.13
N ARG A 144 4.41 -6.42 11.42
CA ARG A 144 3.85 -7.27 12.46
C ARG A 144 3.28 -6.41 13.59
N TYR A 145 2.10 -6.81 14.06
CA TYR A 145 1.47 -6.29 15.27
C TYR A 145 1.39 -7.43 16.29
N GLY A 146 1.94 -7.20 17.48
CA GLY A 146 1.69 -8.00 18.67
C GLY A 146 0.45 -7.51 19.41
N GLU A 147 0.21 -8.09 20.58
CA GLU A 147 -0.92 -7.72 21.44
C GLU A 147 -0.89 -6.22 21.79
N GLY A 148 -2.04 -5.56 21.62
CA GLY A 148 -2.20 -4.13 21.89
C GLY A 148 -1.46 -3.19 20.93
N GLN A 149 -0.71 -3.72 19.95
CA GLN A 149 -0.07 -2.90 18.93
C GLN A 149 -1.05 -2.52 17.83
N TYR A 150 -0.86 -1.34 17.25
CA TYR A 150 -1.80 -0.74 16.32
C TYR A 150 -1.10 0.15 15.30
N GLN A 151 -1.85 0.47 14.25
CA GLN A 151 -1.60 1.63 13.41
C GLN A 151 -2.81 2.55 13.50
N ALA A 152 -2.61 3.77 13.99
CA ALA A 152 -3.68 4.75 14.14
C ALA A 152 -4.27 5.10 12.77
N GLN A 153 -5.52 5.53 12.74
CA GLN A 153 -6.15 6.03 11.53
C GLN A 153 -5.31 7.15 10.93
N HIS A 154 -4.94 6.99 9.66
CA HIS A 154 -4.14 7.94 8.90
C HIS A 154 -4.48 7.83 7.42
N LEU A 155 -3.93 8.75 6.64
CA LEU A 155 -3.93 8.71 5.18
C LEU A 155 -2.52 8.35 4.72
N ASP A 156 -2.40 7.41 3.78
CA ASP A 156 -1.14 7.20 3.05
C ASP A 156 -0.90 8.29 2.00
N ALA A 157 -1.94 9.04 1.63
CA ALA A 157 -1.85 10.17 0.72
C ALA A 157 -1.02 11.28 1.35
N ARG A 158 -0.24 11.95 0.52
CA ARG A 158 0.45 13.18 0.89
C ARG A 158 -0.52 14.35 0.71
N LEU A 159 -0.70 15.17 1.74
CA LEU A 159 -1.68 16.25 1.72
C LEU A 159 -1.00 17.59 1.42
N ASN A 160 -1.58 18.41 0.56
CA ASN A 160 -0.97 19.65 0.08
C ASN A 160 -0.82 20.74 1.15
N HIS A 161 -1.40 20.58 2.33
CA HIS A 161 -1.15 21.48 3.46
C HIS A 161 0.03 21.00 4.35
N GLN A 162 0.68 19.89 3.99
CA GLN A 162 1.86 19.32 4.69
C GLN A 162 3.13 19.41 3.83
N VAL A 163 3.13 20.31 2.83
CA VAL A 163 4.15 20.44 1.78
C VAL A 163 5.57 20.53 2.32
N VAL A 164 5.82 21.26 3.41
CA VAL A 164 7.19 21.37 3.97
C VAL A 164 7.72 20.03 4.47
N ARG A 165 6.86 19.17 5.03
CA ARG A 165 7.25 17.82 5.47
C ARG A 165 7.42 16.87 4.27
N ASP A 166 6.56 17.02 3.27
CA ASP A 166 6.47 16.10 2.14
C ASP A 166 7.32 16.55 0.92
N GLU A 167 7.95 17.72 0.97
CA GLU A 167 8.80 18.29 -0.09
C GLU A 167 9.94 17.36 -0.53
N PRO A 168 10.69 16.69 0.38
CA PRO A 168 11.71 15.73 -0.04
C PRO A 168 11.14 14.55 -0.83
N TYR A 169 9.91 14.14 -0.52
CA TYR A 169 9.22 13.04 -1.21
C TYR A 169 8.70 13.46 -2.59
N PHE A 170 8.26 14.71 -2.75
CA PHE A 170 7.85 15.23 -4.06
C PHE A 170 9.01 15.59 -4.97
N LYS A 171 10.20 15.88 -4.43
CA LYS A 171 11.40 16.18 -5.22
C LYS A 171 11.93 14.96 -5.98
N THR A 172 11.78 13.76 -5.43
CA THR A 172 12.31 12.51 -6.00
C THR A 172 11.24 11.46 -6.29
N GLY A 173 10.00 11.67 -5.84
CA GLY A 173 8.88 10.75 -5.95
C GLY A 173 7.59 11.42 -6.41
N GLY A 174 6.46 10.75 -6.14
CA GLY A 174 5.13 11.19 -6.54
C GLY A 174 4.09 11.02 -5.44
N GLN A 175 2.83 11.33 -5.76
CA GLN A 175 1.71 11.08 -4.87
C GLN A 175 1.37 9.59 -4.84
N ARG A 176 1.10 9.04 -3.65
CA ARG A 176 0.53 7.68 -3.53
C ARG A 176 -0.92 7.70 -4.01
N ILE A 177 -1.19 6.96 -5.08
CA ILE A 177 -2.53 6.88 -5.70
C ILE A 177 -3.27 5.57 -5.36
N ALA A 178 -2.58 4.60 -4.77
CA ALA A 178 -3.14 3.34 -4.25
C ALA A 178 -2.16 2.70 -3.25
N GLN A 179 -2.68 1.81 -2.42
CA GLN A 179 -1.92 1.00 -1.48
C GLN A 179 -2.42 -0.44 -1.55
N VAL A 180 -1.51 -1.39 -1.74
CA VAL A 180 -1.76 -2.82 -1.62
C VAL A 180 -1.33 -3.28 -0.24
N ILE A 181 -2.24 -3.88 0.52
CA ILE A 181 -1.96 -4.53 1.80
C ILE A 181 -2.27 -6.01 1.64
N VAL A 182 -1.35 -6.90 2.01
CA VAL A 182 -1.62 -8.34 2.08
C VAL A 182 -1.65 -8.77 3.54
N TYR A 183 -2.75 -9.37 3.96
CA TYR A 183 -2.80 -10.07 5.24
C TYR A 183 -2.15 -11.44 5.06
N MET A 184 -1.04 -11.70 5.74
CA MET A 184 -0.33 -12.99 5.67
C MET A 184 -0.80 -13.98 6.74
N GLN A 185 -1.46 -13.47 7.78
CA GLN A 185 -2.00 -14.27 8.89
C GLN A 185 -3.34 -13.68 9.31
N ALA A 186 -4.33 -14.55 9.54
CA ALA A 186 -5.58 -14.14 10.15
C ALA A 186 -5.35 -13.84 11.64
N PRO A 187 -5.78 -12.67 12.15
CA PRO A 187 -5.71 -12.39 13.58
C PRO A 187 -6.64 -13.35 14.34
N GLU A 188 -6.20 -13.79 15.53
CA GLU A 188 -7.02 -14.62 16.43
C GLU A 188 -8.24 -13.82 16.95
N ALA A 189 -8.07 -12.51 17.15
CA ALA A 189 -9.12 -11.52 17.39
C ALA A 189 -8.64 -10.11 16.98
N GLY A 190 -9.56 -9.24 16.52
CA GLY A 190 -9.21 -7.87 16.10
C GLY A 190 -8.51 -7.79 14.74
N GLY A 191 -7.63 -6.80 14.53
CA GLY A 191 -6.75 -6.69 13.35
C GLY A 191 -7.38 -6.17 12.04
N GLY A 192 -8.66 -5.79 12.05
CA GLY A 192 -9.31 -5.19 10.88
C GLY A 192 -8.76 -3.79 10.56
N ALA A 193 -8.56 -3.47 9.28
CA ALA A 193 -8.23 -2.13 8.83
C ALA A 193 -9.46 -1.21 8.91
N GLY A 194 -9.77 -0.68 10.10
CA GLY A 194 -10.92 0.22 10.26
C GLY A 194 -11.35 0.56 11.68
N GLN A 195 -10.41 0.85 12.58
CA GLN A 195 -10.72 1.57 13.82
C GLN A 195 -10.16 2.99 13.78
#